data_AF-A0A226HNU5-F1
#
_entry.id   AF-A0A226HNU5-F1
#
_cell.length_a   1.000
_cell.length_b   1.000
_cell.length_c   1.000
_cell.angle_alpha   90.00
_cell.angle_beta   90.00
_cell.angle_gamma   90.00
#
_symmetry.space_group_name_H-M   'P 1'
#
loop_
_entity.id
_entity.type
_entity.pdbx_description
1 polymer ?
#
loop_
_entity_poly.entity_id
_entity_poly.type
_entity_poly.pdbx_seq_one_letter_code
_entity_poly.pdbx_strand_id
1 'polypeptide(L)'
;MTTVITTILFLIFLFISSIHFYWAFGGKWESDAVLPTKDDNNTKVIQPTILPTLIVAFGLLGFGLFILVMSGLISFDTPQWLSKYGLWIIASIFTLRAIGDFNYVGFFKKIKQTKFGENDTKYFSPLCLTIGILTIILEVTK
;
A
#
# COMPACT_ATOMS: atom_id res chain seq x y z
N MET A 1 8.10 13.83 -16.66
CA MET A 1 7.22 13.80 -15.46
C MET A 1 6.84 12.37 -15.11
N THR A 2 6.31 11.60 -16.07
CA THR A 2 5.97 10.17 -15.99
C THR A 2 7.07 9.34 -15.33
N THR A 3 8.31 9.40 -15.82
CA THR A 3 9.45 8.66 -15.24
C THR A 3 9.67 8.92 -13.76
N VAL A 4 9.60 10.18 -13.32
CA VAL A 4 9.82 10.55 -11.90
C VAL A 4 8.73 9.95 -11.02
N ILE A 5 7.46 10.08 -11.42
CA ILE A 5 6.32 9.53 -10.69
C ILE A 5 6.42 8.01 -10.60
N THR A 6 6.72 7.35 -11.72
CA THR A 6 6.91 5.90 -11.79
C THR A 6 8.03 5.45 -10.87
N THR A 7 9.19 6.11 -10.89
CA THR A 7 10.32 5.74 -10.01
C THR A 7 9.95 5.91 -8.54
N ILE A 8 9.27 7.00 -8.16
CA ILE A 8 8.81 7.22 -6.78
C ILE A 8 7.85 6.12 -6.35
N LEU A 9 6.81 5.85 -7.16
CA LEU A 9 5.83 4.80 -6.86
C LEU A 9 6.50 3.44 -6.74
N PHE A 10 7.38 3.08 -7.68
CA PHE A 10 8.11 1.81 -7.66
C PHE A 10 8.95 1.66 -6.38
N LEU A 11 9.70 2.70 -5.99
CA LEU A 11 10.52 2.66 -4.78
C LEU A 11 9.67 2.54 -3.50
N ILE A 12 8.52 3.21 -3.44
CA ILE A 12 7.56 3.06 -2.34
C ILE A 12 7.06 1.61 -2.27
N PHE A 13 6.59 1.05 -3.39
CA PHE A 13 6.09 -0.33 -3.43
C PHE A 13 7.16 -1.35 -3.07
N LEU A 14 8.38 -1.16 -3.59
CA LEU A 14 9.53 -2.01 -3.29
C LEU A 14 9.86 -1.97 -1.80
N PHE A 15 9.94 -0.78 -1.21
CA PHE A 15 10.23 -0.61 0.21
C PHE A 15 9.19 -1.29 1.10
N ILE A 16 7.89 -1.05 0.85
CA ILE A 16 6.81 -1.65 1.64
C ILE A 16 6.79 -3.18 1.43
N SER A 17 7.01 -3.66 0.21
CA SER A 17 7.10 -5.10 -0.08
C SER A 17 8.26 -5.76 0.70
N SER A 18 9.45 -5.14 0.73
CA SER A 18 10.59 -5.64 1.50
C SER A 18 10.29 -5.74 3.00
N ILE A 19 9.56 -4.77 3.56
CA ILE A 19 9.14 -4.84 4.97
C ILE A 19 8.20 -6.03 5.21
N HIS A 20 7.27 -6.32 4.28
CA HIS A 20 6.37 -7.47 4.42
C HIS A 20 7.12 -8.80 4.30
N PHE A 21 8.09 -8.93 3.39
CA PHE A 21 8.98 -10.09 3.37
C PHE A 21 9.72 -10.25 4.70
N TYR A 22 10.30 -9.17 5.22
CA TYR A 22 10.98 -9.19 6.52
C TYR A 22 10.07 -9.70 7.65
N TRP A 23 8.83 -9.21 7.75
CA TRP A 23 7.87 -9.72 8.74
C TRP A 23 7.44 -11.17 8.50
N ALA A 24 7.29 -11.58 7.24
CA ALA A 24 6.95 -12.97 6.90
C ALA A 24 8.01 -13.97 7.37
N PHE A 25 9.28 -13.56 7.43
CA PHE A 25 10.40 -14.37 7.94
C PHE A 25 10.72 -14.14 9.43
N GLY A 26 9.77 -13.61 10.21
CA GLY A 26 9.89 -13.47 11.67
C GLY A 26 10.50 -12.15 12.15
N GLY A 27 10.65 -11.17 11.26
CA GLY A 27 11.01 -9.81 11.62
C GLY A 27 10.05 -9.17 12.61
N LYS A 28 10.57 -8.39 13.57
CA LYS A 28 9.77 -7.77 14.65
C LYS A 28 9.77 -6.24 14.64
N TRP A 29 10.55 -5.62 13.75
CA TRP A 29 10.64 -4.16 13.67
C TRP A 29 9.27 -3.54 13.39
N GLU A 30 8.80 -2.67 14.31
CA GLU A 30 7.53 -1.93 14.26
C GLU A 30 6.27 -2.76 13.99
N SER A 31 6.32 -4.09 14.12
CA SER A 31 5.19 -4.98 13.80
C SER A 31 3.98 -4.78 14.73
N ASP A 32 4.20 -4.23 15.93
CA ASP A 32 3.14 -3.89 16.88
C ASP A 32 2.45 -2.55 16.54
N ALA A 33 3.13 -1.66 15.80
CA ALA A 33 2.64 -0.33 15.48
C ALA A 33 1.89 -0.24 14.14
N VAL A 34 1.91 -1.34 13.38
CA VAL A 34 1.33 -1.47 12.02
C VAL A 34 0.08 -2.34 12.00
N LEU A 35 -0.31 -2.90 13.15
CA LEU A 35 -1.50 -3.72 13.30
C LEU A 35 -2.55 -3.00 14.16
N PRO A 36 -3.83 -3.00 13.76
CA PRO A 36 -4.90 -2.45 14.58
C PRO A 36 -4.97 -3.12 15.96
N THR A 37 -5.18 -2.30 16.99
CA THR A 37 -5.45 -2.75 18.37
C THR A 37 -6.81 -2.23 18.85
N LYS A 38 -7.47 -2.98 19.74
CA LYS A 38 -8.80 -2.63 20.28
C LYS A 38 -8.76 -1.45 21.24
N ASP A 39 -7.65 -1.33 21.97
CA ASP A 39 -7.43 -0.38 23.05
C ASP A 39 -5.94 0.00 23.15
N ASP A 40 -5.64 0.90 24.08
CA ASP A 40 -4.32 1.33 24.53
C ASP A 40 -3.52 0.21 25.23
N ASN A 41 -4.19 -0.86 25.67
CA ASN A 41 -3.56 -2.08 26.18
C ASN A 41 -2.90 -2.96 25.07
N ASN A 42 -2.82 -2.48 23.83
CA ASN A 42 -2.18 -3.17 22.70
C ASN A 42 -2.80 -4.55 22.36
N THR A 43 -4.08 -4.77 22.66
CA THR A 43 -4.74 -6.02 22.26
C THR A 43 -4.95 -6.02 20.75
N LYS A 44 -4.12 -6.78 20.02
CA LYS A 44 -4.17 -6.87 18.55
C LYS A 44 -5.51 -7.42 18.07
N VAL A 45 -6.10 -6.73 17.10
CA VAL A 45 -7.34 -7.19 16.43
C VAL A 45 -7.06 -8.37 15.52
N ILE A 46 -5.86 -8.44 14.94
CA ILE A 46 -5.45 -9.45 13.97
C ILE A 46 -4.01 -9.87 14.26
N GLN A 47 -3.73 -11.17 14.13
CA GLN A 47 -2.36 -11.70 14.09
C GLN A 47 -2.12 -12.31 12.71
N PRO A 48 -1.46 -11.59 11.78
CA PRO A 48 -1.21 -12.12 10.45
C PRO A 48 -0.27 -13.33 10.53
N THR A 49 -0.62 -14.39 9.82
CA THR A 49 0.26 -15.54 9.59
C THR A 49 1.20 -15.25 8.42
N ILE A 50 2.17 -16.14 8.19
CA ILE A 50 3.19 -15.98 7.14
C ILE A 50 2.55 -15.86 5.75
N LEU A 51 1.56 -16.70 5.45
CA LEU A 51 0.98 -16.79 4.11
C LEU A 51 0.28 -15.49 3.66
N PRO A 52 -0.66 -14.90 4.43
CA PRO A 52 -1.24 -13.59 4.10
C PRO A 52 -0.18 -12.49 3.95
N THR A 53 0.86 -12.50 4.79
CA THR A 53 1.93 -11.50 4.74
C THR A 53 2.73 -11.61 3.43
N LEU A 54 3.04 -12.83 2.98
CA LEU A 54 3.68 -13.08 1.70
C LEU A 54 2.81 -12.67 0.51
N ILE A 55 1.49 -12.96 0.57
CA ILE A 55 0.55 -12.53 -0.48
C ILE A 55 0.59 -11.01 -0.65
N VAL A 56 0.60 -10.25 0.46
CA VAL A 56 0.73 -8.79 0.41
C VAL A 56 2.10 -8.38 -0.13
N ALA A 57 3.18 -9.03 0.31
CA ALA A 57 4.53 -8.72 -0.17
C ALA A 57 4.65 -8.86 -1.70
N PHE A 58 4.19 -9.99 -2.25
CA PHE A 58 4.20 -10.24 -3.69
C PHE A 58 3.20 -9.35 -4.44
N GLY A 59 2.03 -9.07 -3.87
CA GLY A 59 1.06 -8.16 -4.46
C GLY A 59 1.61 -6.74 -4.64
N LEU A 60 2.25 -6.21 -3.60
CA LEU A 60 2.90 -4.89 -3.64
C LEU A 60 4.08 -4.85 -4.62
N LEU A 61 4.91 -5.90 -4.65
CA LEU A 61 5.98 -6.01 -5.64
C LEU A 61 5.42 -6.05 -7.06
N GLY A 62 4.34 -6.82 -7.26
CA GLY A 62 3.61 -6.89 -8.52
C GLY A 62 3.08 -5.53 -8.96
N PHE A 63 2.50 -4.74 -8.07
CA PHE A 63 2.08 -3.36 -8.37
C PHE A 63 3.25 -2.47 -8.78
N GLY A 64 4.39 -2.56 -8.10
CA GLY A 64 5.60 -1.82 -8.46
C GLY A 64 6.10 -2.18 -9.87
N LEU A 65 6.24 -3.47 -10.17
CA LEU A 65 6.66 -3.94 -11.50
C LEU A 65 5.64 -3.55 -12.58
N PHE A 66 4.35 -3.66 -12.26
CA PHE A 66 3.29 -3.31 -13.18
C PHE A 66 3.32 -1.82 -13.56
N ILE A 67 3.57 -0.93 -12.60
CA ILE A 67 3.74 0.51 -12.85
C ILE A 67 4.94 0.80 -13.78
N LEU A 68 6.05 0.06 -13.64
CA LEU A 68 7.19 0.18 -14.57
C LEU A 68 6.78 -0.18 -15.99
N VAL A 69 6.03 -1.27 -16.17
CA VAL A 69 5.54 -1.68 -17.49
C VAL A 69 4.56 -0.64 -18.07
N MET A 70 3.59 -0.17 -17.27
CA MET A 70 2.59 0.82 -17.73
C MET A 70 3.19 2.18 -18.09
N SER A 71 4.34 2.52 -17.51
CA SER A 71 5.07 3.75 -17.83
C SER A 71 5.94 3.67 -19.09
N GLY A 72 6.09 2.48 -19.68
CA GLY A 72 7.00 2.23 -20.81
C GLY A 72 8.48 2.15 -20.42
N LEU A 73 8.84 2.19 -19.13
CA LEU A 73 10.23 2.00 -18.69
C LEU A 73 10.71 0.55 -18.83
N ILE A 74 9.78 -0.41 -18.81
CA ILE A 74 10.05 -1.82 -19.12
C ILE A 74 9.08 -2.24 -20.23
N SER A 75 9.61 -2.82 -21.30
CA SER A 75 8.79 -3.37 -22.38
C SER A 75 8.28 -4.76 -22.01
N PHE A 76 6.97 -4.89 -21.84
CA PHE A 76 6.31 -6.18 -21.64
C PHE A 76 4.88 -6.10 -22.17
N ASP A 77 4.47 -7.10 -22.96
CA ASP A 77 3.13 -7.14 -23.53
C ASP A 77 2.09 -7.41 -22.44
N THR A 78 1.15 -6.49 -22.30
CA THR A 78 0.06 -6.62 -21.33
C THR A 78 -1.28 -6.75 -22.04
N PRO A 79 -2.22 -7.56 -21.52
CA PRO A 79 -3.57 -7.61 -22.04
C PRO A 79 -4.21 -6.22 -22.03
N GLN A 80 -4.96 -5.89 -23.08
CA GLN A 80 -5.55 -4.55 -23.28
C GLN A 80 -6.40 -4.08 -22.08
N TRP A 81 -7.13 -4.99 -21.43
CA TRP A 81 -7.93 -4.66 -20.24
C TRP A 81 -7.05 -4.18 -19.08
N LEU A 82 -5.86 -4.77 -18.93
CA LEU A 82 -4.94 -4.43 -17.85
C LEU A 82 -4.25 -3.10 -18.14
N SER A 83 -3.89 -2.83 -19.39
CA SER A 83 -3.33 -1.53 -19.80
C SER A 83 -4.34 -0.38 -19.62
N LYS A 84 -5.64 -0.67 -19.78
CA LYS A 84 -6.72 0.31 -19.66
C LYS A 84 -7.19 0.56 -18.23
N TYR A 85 -7.24 -0.48 -17.39
CA TYR A 85 -7.85 -0.39 -16.05
C TYR A 85 -6.88 -0.67 -14.90
N GLY A 86 -5.68 -1.18 -15.16
CA GLY A 86 -4.77 -1.64 -14.11
C GLY A 86 -4.35 -0.52 -13.14
N LEU A 87 -3.94 0.64 -13.66
CA LEU A 87 -3.58 1.78 -12.79
C LEU A 87 -4.80 2.34 -12.06
N TRP A 88 -5.99 2.35 -12.68
CA TRP A 88 -7.24 2.73 -12.02
C TRP A 88 -7.59 1.79 -10.85
N ILE A 89 -7.36 0.49 -11.01
CA ILE A 89 -7.55 -0.49 -9.94
C ILE A 89 -6.59 -0.21 -8.78
N ILE A 90 -5.29 -0.01 -9.06
CA ILE A 90 -4.30 0.31 -8.03
C ILE A 90 -4.67 1.62 -7.31
N ALA A 91 -4.97 2.67 -8.07
CA ALA A 91 -5.38 3.95 -7.51
C ALA A 91 -6.61 3.81 -6.60
N SER A 92 -7.60 3.02 -7.02
CA SER A 92 -8.81 2.75 -6.25
C SER A 92 -8.52 2.00 -4.96
N ILE A 93 -7.69 0.95 -4.99
CA ILE A 93 -7.31 0.17 -3.80
C ILE A 93 -6.69 1.08 -2.74
N PHE A 94 -5.70 1.89 -3.13
CA PHE A 94 -5.00 2.77 -2.18
C PHE A 94 -5.85 3.95 -1.71
N THR A 95 -6.70 4.50 -2.56
CA THR A 95 -7.64 5.58 -2.17
C THR A 95 -8.70 5.05 -1.21
N LEU A 96 -9.30 3.89 -1.50
CA LEU A 96 -10.26 3.24 -0.60
C LEU A 96 -9.61 2.88 0.74
N ARG A 97 -8.35 2.45 0.75
CA ARG A 97 -7.61 2.23 2.00
C ARG A 97 -7.34 3.52 2.77
N ALA A 98 -7.11 4.64 2.09
CA ALA A 98 -6.97 5.94 2.74
C ALA A 98 -8.29 6.40 3.37
N ILE A 99 -9.44 6.12 2.74
CA ILE A 99 -10.77 6.33 3.33
C ILE A 99 -10.95 5.40 4.55
N GLY A 100 -10.65 4.11 4.35
CA GLY A 100 -10.63 3.06 5.36
C GLY A 100 -12.00 2.47 5.69
N ASP A 101 -12.11 1.89 6.89
CA ASP A 101 -13.27 1.09 7.32
C ASP A 101 -14.21 1.83 8.29
N PHE A 102 -13.94 3.12 8.54
CA PHE A 102 -14.63 3.95 9.53
C PHE A 102 -14.57 3.43 10.97
N ASN A 103 -13.64 2.51 11.26
CA ASN A 103 -13.48 1.92 12.59
C ASN A 103 -12.02 1.99 13.04
N TYR A 104 -11.13 1.18 12.47
CA TYR A 104 -9.72 1.09 12.85
C TYR A 104 -8.78 1.74 11.85
N VAL A 105 -9.18 1.83 10.58
CA VAL A 105 -8.29 2.09 9.45
C VAL A 105 -8.76 3.32 8.68
N GLY A 106 -7.83 4.13 8.18
CA GLY A 106 -8.12 5.26 7.29
C GLY A 106 -8.26 6.61 7.99
N PHE A 107 -8.46 7.67 7.21
CA PHE A 107 -8.68 9.03 7.73
C PHE A 107 -9.94 9.14 8.57
N PHE A 108 -10.96 8.35 8.25
CA PHE A 108 -12.27 8.40 8.90
C PHE A 108 -12.44 7.37 10.04
N LYS A 109 -11.36 6.74 10.48
CA LYS A 109 -11.40 5.79 11.61
C LYS A 109 -11.88 6.43 12.92
N LYS A 110 -12.55 5.64 13.75
CA LYS A 110 -13.03 6.03 15.09
C LYS A 110 -11.94 5.85 16.16
N ILE A 111 -11.22 4.74 16.09
CA ILE A 111 -10.19 4.38 17.06
C ILE A 111 -8.88 5.05 16.64
N LYS A 112 -8.53 6.13 17.33
CA LYS A 112 -7.35 6.97 17.00
C LYS A 112 -6.24 6.95 18.05
N GLN A 113 -6.59 6.68 19.31
CA GLN A 113 -5.68 6.78 20.46
C GLN A 113 -4.76 5.57 20.66
N THR A 114 -4.64 4.71 19.65
CA THR A 114 -3.73 3.57 19.68
C THR A 114 -2.48 3.90 18.86
N LYS A 115 -1.35 3.24 19.14
CA LYS A 115 -0.11 3.45 18.37
C LYS A 115 -0.33 3.26 16.86
N PHE A 116 -1.16 2.28 16.48
CA PHE A 116 -1.59 2.10 15.10
C PHE A 116 -2.46 3.25 14.60
N GLY A 117 -3.45 3.68 15.37
CA GLY A 117 -4.35 4.77 14.97
C GLY A 117 -3.61 6.10 14.74
N GLU A 118 -2.62 6.40 15.58
CA GLU A 118 -1.76 7.57 15.44
C GLU A 118 -0.90 7.47 14.17
N ASN A 119 -0.19 6.35 14.00
CA ASN A 119 0.66 6.12 12.83
C ASN A 119 -0.13 6.05 11.53
N ASP A 120 -1.35 5.50 11.55
CA ASP A 120 -2.22 5.44 10.38
C ASP A 120 -2.69 6.84 9.96
N THR A 121 -2.95 7.72 10.92
CA THR A 121 -3.29 9.13 10.63
C THR A 121 -2.09 9.90 10.10
N LYS A 122 -0.92 9.71 10.71
CA LYS A 122 0.28 10.50 10.43
C LYS A 122 1.04 10.05 9.18
N TYR A 123 1.06 8.74 8.91
CA TYR A 123 1.93 8.14 7.89
C TYR A 123 1.16 7.25 6.92
N PHE A 124 0.42 6.24 7.40
CA PHE A 124 -0.08 5.20 6.49
C PHE A 124 -1.20 5.68 5.57
N SER A 125 -2.23 6.37 6.09
CA SER A 125 -3.32 6.92 5.28
C SER A 125 -2.83 8.03 4.33
N PRO A 126 -1.98 8.99 4.76
CA PRO A 126 -1.34 9.94 3.84
C PRO A 126 -0.53 9.28 2.74
N LEU A 127 0.25 8.24 3.06
CA LEU A 127 1.02 7.50 2.07
C LEU A 127 0.11 6.79 1.05
N CYS A 128 -0.95 6.13 1.51
CA CYS A 128 -1.93 5.49 0.63
C CYS A 128 -2.62 6.51 -0.29
N LEU A 129 -3.04 7.66 0.25
CA LEU A 129 -3.65 8.71 -0.57
C LEU A 129 -2.66 9.26 -1.59
N THR A 130 -1.40 9.47 -1.20
CA THR A 130 -0.34 9.92 -2.10
C THR A 130 -0.10 8.93 -3.23
N ILE A 131 -0.03 7.63 -2.93
CA ILE A 131 0.05 6.57 -3.94
C ILE A 131 -1.14 6.65 -4.90
N GLY A 132 -2.36 6.77 -4.37
CA GLY A 132 -3.58 6.88 -5.19
C GLY A 132 -3.54 8.06 -6.15
N ILE A 133 -3.22 9.26 -5.65
CA ILE A 133 -3.12 10.49 -6.45
C ILE A 133 -2.02 10.37 -7.50
N LEU A 134 -0.82 9.95 -7.12
CA LEU A 134 0.30 9.79 -8.06
C LEU A 134 -0.01 8.76 -9.15
N THR A 135 -0.72 7.68 -8.81
CA THR A 135 -1.13 6.67 -9.78
C THR A 135 -2.18 7.21 -10.75
N ILE A 136 -3.12 8.04 -10.29
CA ILE A 136 -4.08 8.74 -11.17
C ILE A 136 -3.35 9.69 -12.11
N ILE A 137 -2.42 10.50 -11.58
CA ILE A 137 -1.62 11.43 -12.39
C ILE A 137 -0.84 10.64 -13.44
N LEU A 138 -0.23 9.51 -13.07
CA LEU A 138 0.48 8.64 -14.00
C LEU A 138 -0.46 8.14 -15.10
N GLU A 139 -1.65 7.64 -14.76
CA GLU A 139 -2.62 7.13 -15.74
C GLU A 139 -3.07 8.19 -16.75
N VAL A 140 -3.23 9.44 -16.33
CA VAL A 140 -3.66 10.53 -17.22
C VAL A 140 -2.51 11.21 -17.98
N THR A 141 -1.25 10.88 -17.66
CA THR A 141 -0.04 11.49 -18.26
C THR A 141 0.91 10.50 -18.93
N LYS A 142 0.59 9.20 -18.89
CA LYS A 142 1.36 8.15 -19.57
C LYS A 142 1.20 8.20 -21.08
#